data_AF-A0A1A8IYY1-F1
#
_entry.id   AF-A0A1A8IYY1-F1
#
_cell.length_a   1.000
_cell.length_b   1.000
_cell.length_c   1.000
_cell.angle_alpha   90.00
_cell.angle_beta   90.00
_cell.angle_gamma   90.00
#
_symmetry.space_group_name_H-M   'P 1'
#
loop_
_entity.id
_entity.type
_entity.pdbx_description
1 polymer ?
#
loop_
_entity_poly.entity_id
_entity_poly.type
_entity_poly.pdbx_seq_one_letter_code
_entity_poly.pdbx_strand_id
1 'polypeptide(L)'
;EKKEAEEMSAKEVEDWEQGLLSQASPHTVDTVWELPAVGHFLCLAQTALNLPEIVFFELERCLLMPRCSLLLSKIMSSLLSPPQRRATLHRRPALPYRRWESELRQRILGWYRAIGASRDQPRRAEQLGLCHQFFSILGEASPLEEKPFHLLPFYQRVWLLKGLCDHVYETQRDVQDAVLAQPIHECRESILGYDGKENAYIHFPHFCGADLRIYCQSPS
;
A
#
# COMPACT_ATOMS: atom_id res chain seq x y z
N GLU A 1 -30.27 21.27 21.39
CA GLU A 1 -30.12 21.80 20.01
C GLU A 1 -28.69 21.79 19.49
N LYS A 2 -27.77 22.69 19.88
CA LYS A 2 -26.39 22.71 19.30
C LYS A 2 -25.58 21.41 19.56
N LYS A 3 -25.65 20.89 20.78
CA LYS A 3 -24.97 19.64 21.17
C LYS A 3 -25.56 18.40 20.47
N GLU A 4 -26.87 18.37 20.28
CA GLU A 4 -27.56 17.28 19.56
C GLU A 4 -27.27 17.31 18.06
N ALA A 5 -27.11 18.50 17.46
CA ALA A 5 -26.70 18.65 16.06
C ALA A 5 -25.24 18.22 15.84
N GLU A 6 -24.34 18.51 16.79
CA GLU A 6 -22.94 18.06 16.77
C GLU A 6 -22.84 16.53 16.91
N GLU A 7 -23.61 15.92 17.83
CA GLU A 7 -23.67 14.46 17.99
C GLU A 7 -24.27 13.76 16.77
N MET A 8 -25.28 14.34 16.12
CA MET A 8 -25.87 13.82 14.89
C MET A 8 -24.88 13.85 13.73
N SER A 9 -24.13 14.95 13.57
CA SER A 9 -23.09 15.08 12.55
C SER A 9 -21.93 14.11 12.78
N ALA A 10 -21.52 13.88 14.03
CA ALA A 10 -20.48 12.91 14.36
C ALA A 10 -20.91 11.48 14.00
N LYS A 11 -22.16 11.11 14.31
CA LYS A 11 -22.71 9.81 13.99
C LYS A 11 -22.81 9.55 12.48
N GLU A 12 -23.21 10.55 11.70
CA GLU A 12 -23.25 10.43 10.23
C GLU A 12 -21.87 10.14 9.62
N VAL A 13 -20.81 10.77 10.17
CA VAL A 13 -19.43 10.53 9.74
C VAL A 13 -18.99 9.12 10.10
N GLU A 14 -19.32 8.65 11.30
CA GLU A 14 -19.01 7.29 11.75
C GLU A 14 -19.73 6.24 10.91
N ASP A 15 -21.03 6.39 10.67
CA ASP A 15 -21.82 5.48 9.84
C ASP A 15 -21.29 5.42 8.39
N TRP A 16 -20.89 6.58 7.83
CA TRP A 16 -20.25 6.65 6.52
C TRP A 16 -18.90 5.92 6.50
N GLU A 17 -18.09 6.07 7.55
CA GLU A 17 -16.80 5.41 7.67
C GLU A 17 -16.95 3.89 7.77
N GLN A 18 -17.89 3.40 8.58
CA GLN A 18 -18.21 1.97 8.66
C GLN A 18 -18.70 1.44 7.31
N GLY A 19 -19.56 2.19 6.62
CA GLY A 19 -20.01 1.87 5.26
C GLY A 19 -18.85 1.79 4.27
N LEU A 20 -17.86 2.70 4.37
CA LEU A 20 -16.67 2.67 3.52
C LEU A 20 -15.79 1.45 3.81
N LEU A 21 -15.47 1.18 5.08
CA LEU A 21 -14.64 0.04 5.49
C LEU A 21 -15.28 -1.30 5.11
N SER A 22 -16.61 -1.39 5.14
CA SER A 22 -17.35 -2.60 4.73
C SER A 22 -17.09 -3.01 3.27
N GLN A 23 -16.68 -2.07 2.41
CA GLN A 23 -16.34 -2.34 1.00
C GLN A 23 -15.06 -3.17 0.85
N ALA A 24 -14.27 -3.34 1.93
CA ALA A 24 -13.09 -4.20 1.94
C ALA A 24 -13.43 -5.70 1.96
N SER A 25 -14.69 -6.07 2.26
CA SER A 25 -15.12 -7.47 2.37
C SER A 25 -14.74 -8.33 1.15
N PRO A 26 -14.32 -9.60 1.35
CA PRO A 26 -14.21 -10.30 2.65
C PRO A 26 -12.90 -10.03 3.42
N HIS A 27 -11.90 -9.40 2.79
CA HIS A 27 -10.60 -9.13 3.40
C HIS A 27 -10.58 -7.71 3.95
N THR A 28 -11.07 -7.56 5.17
CA THR A 28 -11.19 -6.27 5.83
C THR A 28 -9.84 -5.61 6.08
N VAL A 29 -9.84 -4.28 6.24
CA VAL A 29 -8.63 -3.46 6.39
C VAL A 29 -7.73 -3.96 7.54
N ASP A 30 -8.32 -4.44 8.63
CA ASP A 30 -7.66 -4.97 9.82
C ASP A 30 -7.07 -6.38 9.66
N THR A 31 -7.48 -7.13 8.63
CA THR A 31 -7.02 -8.51 8.40
C THR A 31 -5.93 -8.63 7.33
N VAL A 32 -5.75 -7.59 6.51
CA VAL A 32 -4.80 -7.59 5.39
C VAL A 32 -3.43 -7.09 5.85
N TRP A 33 -2.54 -8.03 6.19
CA TRP A 33 -1.18 -7.76 6.67
C TRP A 33 -0.27 -7.07 5.66
N GLU A 34 -0.57 -7.17 4.37
CA GLU A 34 0.19 -6.47 3.33
C GLU A 34 0.02 -4.95 3.43
N LEU A 35 -1.09 -4.47 4.00
CA LEU A 35 -1.35 -3.04 4.14
C LEU A 35 -0.43 -2.34 5.16
N PRO A 36 -0.27 -2.84 6.40
CA PRO A 36 0.73 -2.30 7.32
C PRO A 36 2.15 -2.42 6.80
N ALA A 37 2.50 -3.53 6.13
CA ALA A 37 3.82 -3.69 5.51
C ALA A 37 4.08 -2.63 4.42
N VAL A 38 3.09 -2.38 3.56
CA VAL A 38 3.14 -1.30 2.56
C VAL A 38 3.29 0.06 3.23
N GLY A 39 2.48 0.37 4.24
CA GLY A 39 2.55 1.65 4.94
C GLY A 39 3.90 1.88 5.61
N HIS A 40 4.44 0.85 6.27
CA HIS A 40 5.74 0.90 6.92
C HIS A 40 6.87 1.16 5.90
N PHE A 41 6.89 0.43 4.79
CA PHE A 41 7.84 0.69 3.70
C PHE A 41 7.72 2.12 3.16
N LEU A 42 6.51 2.59 2.89
CA LEU A 42 6.32 3.93 2.33
C LEU A 42 6.77 5.03 3.31
N CYS A 43 6.64 4.82 4.62
CA CYS A 43 7.19 5.72 5.65
C CYS A 43 8.72 5.70 5.64
N LEU A 44 9.34 4.52 5.67
CA LEU A 44 10.80 4.37 5.65
C LEU A 44 11.44 4.96 4.38
N ALA A 45 10.77 4.78 3.24
CA ALA A 45 11.24 5.21 1.94
C ALA A 45 10.76 6.63 1.56
N GLN A 46 10.06 7.34 2.45
CA GLN A 46 9.36 8.59 2.14
C GLN A 46 10.23 9.63 1.43
N THR A 47 11.45 9.84 1.91
CA THR A 47 12.39 10.81 1.33
C THR A 47 12.85 10.39 -0.06
N ALA A 48 13.27 9.14 -0.25
CA ALA A 48 13.67 8.63 -1.56
C ALA A 48 12.49 8.58 -2.55
N LEU A 49 11.28 8.35 -2.03
CA LEU A 49 10.06 8.36 -2.81
C LEU A 49 9.49 9.76 -3.03
N ASN A 50 10.06 10.80 -2.42
CA ASN A 50 9.52 12.16 -2.44
C ASN A 50 8.01 12.20 -2.12
N LEU A 51 7.62 11.46 -1.08
CA LEU A 51 6.25 11.36 -0.59
C LEU A 51 6.00 12.37 0.54
N PRO A 52 4.74 12.82 0.72
CA PRO A 52 4.37 13.56 1.92
C PRO A 52 4.40 12.65 3.15
N GLU A 53 4.19 13.24 4.33
CA GLU A 53 3.83 12.49 5.53
C GLU A 53 2.66 11.54 5.25
N ILE A 54 2.81 10.28 5.64
CA ILE A 54 1.82 9.24 5.39
C ILE A 54 1.11 8.98 6.70
N VAL A 55 -0.16 9.33 6.73
CA VAL A 55 -1.04 9.01 7.85
C VAL A 55 -1.74 7.70 7.55
N PHE A 56 -1.67 6.74 8.47
CA PHE A 56 -2.05 5.36 8.16
C PHE A 56 -3.55 5.21 7.86
N PHE A 57 -4.44 5.84 8.62
CA PHE A 57 -5.88 5.84 8.28
C PHE A 57 -6.16 6.42 6.87
N GLU A 58 -5.37 7.40 6.41
CA GLU A 58 -5.52 7.93 5.04
C GLU A 58 -5.07 6.90 4.00
N LEU A 59 -4.04 6.11 4.29
CA LEU A 59 -3.57 5.03 3.43
C LEU A 59 -4.65 3.93 3.29
N GLU A 60 -5.31 3.55 4.38
CA GLU A 60 -6.42 2.59 4.36
C GLU A 60 -7.57 3.11 3.47
N ARG A 61 -8.01 4.35 3.71
CA ARG A 61 -9.09 5.00 2.96
C ARG A 61 -8.74 5.22 1.49
N CYS A 62 -7.49 5.49 1.16
CA CYS A 62 -7.09 5.83 -0.20
C CYS A 62 -7.28 4.67 -1.18
N LEU A 63 -7.11 3.43 -0.71
CA LEU A 63 -7.33 2.23 -1.51
C LEU A 63 -8.81 1.87 -1.66
N LEU A 64 -9.67 2.29 -0.71
CA LEU A 64 -11.13 2.16 -0.80
C LEU A 64 -11.73 3.22 -1.75
N MET A 65 -11.15 4.43 -1.80
CA MET A 65 -11.60 5.53 -2.65
C MET A 65 -10.51 6.03 -3.63
N PRO A 66 -9.98 5.18 -4.51
CA PRO A 66 -8.77 5.49 -5.28
C PRO A 66 -8.94 6.63 -6.29
N ARG A 67 -10.17 6.93 -6.69
CA ARG A 67 -10.47 8.01 -7.66
C ARG A 67 -10.41 9.40 -7.04
N CYS A 68 -10.60 9.50 -5.73
CA CYS A 68 -10.71 10.77 -5.01
C CYS A 68 -9.50 11.04 -4.10
N SER A 69 -8.59 10.06 -3.94
CA SER A 69 -7.46 10.21 -3.03
C SER A 69 -6.27 10.94 -3.68
N LEU A 70 -5.93 12.09 -3.09
CA LEU A 70 -4.69 12.80 -3.39
C LEU A 70 -3.45 12.03 -2.90
N LEU A 71 -3.54 11.39 -1.73
CA LEU A 71 -2.45 10.57 -1.19
C LEU A 71 -2.11 9.43 -2.15
N LEU A 72 -3.10 8.65 -2.59
CA LEU A 72 -2.86 7.57 -3.56
C LEU A 72 -2.29 8.11 -4.87
N SER A 73 -2.78 9.26 -5.33
CA SER A 73 -2.26 9.90 -6.55
C SER A 73 -0.78 10.26 -6.41
N LYS A 74 -0.33 10.75 -5.24
CA LYS A 74 1.08 11.02 -4.96
C LYS A 74 1.91 9.74 -4.87
N ILE A 75 1.41 8.72 -4.17
CA ILE A 75 2.06 7.40 -4.05
C ILE A 75 2.26 6.79 -5.45
N MET A 76 1.19 6.69 -6.23
CA MET A 76 1.23 6.12 -7.59
C MET A 76 2.13 6.94 -8.52
N SER A 77 2.12 8.27 -8.41
CA SER A 77 3.03 9.13 -9.17
C SER A 77 4.50 8.83 -8.87
N SER A 78 4.83 8.56 -7.61
CA SER A 78 6.18 8.25 -7.18
C SER A 78 6.64 6.87 -7.62
N LEU A 79 5.83 5.84 -7.34
CA LEU A 79 6.17 4.44 -7.62
C LEU A 79 6.22 4.12 -9.12
N LEU A 80 5.35 4.75 -9.93
CA LEU A 80 5.30 4.52 -11.38
C LEU A 80 6.30 5.40 -12.15
N SER A 81 6.83 6.47 -11.54
CA SER A 81 7.83 7.32 -12.17
C SER A 81 9.22 6.65 -12.18
N PRO A 82 10.00 6.84 -13.26
CA PRO A 82 11.42 6.48 -13.26
C PRO A 82 12.18 7.20 -12.13
N PRO A 83 13.21 6.58 -11.52
CA PRO A 83 13.97 7.18 -10.41
C PRO A 83 14.48 8.59 -10.73
N GLN A 84 14.97 8.80 -11.96
CA GLN A 84 15.54 10.09 -12.40
C GLN A 84 14.52 11.23 -12.41
N ARG A 85 13.22 10.91 -12.57
CA ARG A 85 12.14 11.90 -12.58
C ARG A 85 11.58 12.16 -11.18
N ARG A 86 11.79 11.23 -10.25
CA ARG A 86 11.19 11.25 -8.92
C ARG A 86 11.62 12.46 -8.08
N ALA A 87 12.90 12.83 -8.17
CA ALA A 87 13.45 14.00 -7.46
C ALA A 87 12.75 15.33 -7.79
N THR A 88 12.05 15.42 -8.93
CA THR A 88 11.34 16.66 -9.35
C THR A 88 9.83 16.61 -9.13
N LEU A 89 9.30 15.54 -8.52
CA LEU A 89 7.86 15.37 -8.33
C LEU A 89 7.24 16.45 -7.45
N HIS A 90 7.96 17.00 -6.46
CA HIS A 90 7.48 18.12 -5.65
C HIS A 90 7.20 19.40 -6.47
N ARG A 91 7.74 19.50 -7.70
CA ARG A 91 7.54 20.63 -8.62
C ARG A 91 6.43 20.38 -9.65
N ARG A 92 5.80 19.21 -9.62
CA ARG A 92 4.79 18.80 -10.61
C ARG A 92 3.51 18.35 -9.91
N PRO A 93 2.34 18.55 -10.52
CA PRO A 93 1.12 17.95 -10.00
C PRO A 93 1.24 16.43 -10.03
N ALA A 94 0.69 15.78 -9.00
CA ALA A 94 0.52 14.33 -9.00
C ALA A 94 -0.29 13.90 -10.24
N LEU A 95 0.03 12.72 -10.78
CA LEU A 95 -0.71 12.10 -11.87
C LEU A 95 -2.19 11.98 -11.45
N PRO A 96 -3.14 12.44 -12.28
CA PRO A 96 -4.55 12.22 -12.02
C PRO A 96 -4.89 10.74 -12.19
N TYR A 97 -6.01 10.31 -11.58
CA TYR A 97 -6.48 8.91 -11.57
C TYR A 97 -6.29 8.18 -12.90
N ARG A 98 -6.84 8.74 -13.99
CA ARG A 98 -6.80 8.11 -15.31
C ARG A 98 -5.38 7.91 -15.84
N ARG A 99 -4.45 8.79 -15.50
CA ARG A 99 -3.06 8.67 -15.96
C ARG A 99 -2.31 7.63 -15.15
N TRP A 100 -2.33 7.70 -13.82
CA TRP A 100 -1.60 6.71 -13.04
C TRP A 100 -2.18 5.32 -13.19
N GLU A 101 -3.51 5.17 -13.35
CA GLU A 101 -4.13 3.85 -13.56
C GLU A 101 -3.71 3.23 -14.89
N SER A 102 -3.59 4.04 -15.94
CA SER A 102 -3.06 3.60 -17.23
C SER A 102 -1.58 3.17 -17.12
N GLU A 103 -0.74 3.94 -16.43
CA GLU A 103 0.68 3.60 -16.20
C GLU A 103 0.82 2.32 -15.38
N LEU A 104 0.00 2.17 -14.33
CA LEU A 104 -0.09 0.94 -13.54
C LEU A 104 -0.44 -0.24 -14.44
N ARG A 105 -1.51 -0.14 -15.23
CA ARG A 105 -1.94 -1.20 -16.14
C ARG A 105 -0.82 -1.64 -17.08
N GLN A 106 -0.12 -0.70 -17.69
CA GLN A 106 1.01 -1.03 -18.57
C GLN A 106 2.16 -1.71 -17.81
N ARG A 107 2.48 -1.24 -16.59
CA ARG A 107 3.51 -1.85 -15.74
C ARG A 107 3.16 -3.30 -15.40
N ILE A 108 1.96 -3.54 -14.89
CA ILE A 108 1.51 -4.87 -14.47
C ILE A 108 1.45 -5.81 -15.68
N LEU A 109 0.89 -5.36 -16.80
CA LEU A 109 0.87 -6.15 -18.04
C LEU A 109 2.28 -6.50 -18.52
N GLY A 110 3.24 -5.59 -18.35
CA GLY A 110 4.65 -5.85 -18.62
C GLY A 110 5.23 -6.98 -17.74
N TRP A 111 4.87 -7.03 -16.46
CA TRP A 111 5.27 -8.12 -15.57
C TRP A 111 4.67 -9.46 -15.98
N TYR A 112 3.36 -9.50 -16.27
CA TYR A 112 2.71 -10.73 -16.76
C TYR A 112 3.33 -11.25 -18.05
N ARG A 113 3.62 -10.38 -19.02
CA ARG A 113 4.32 -10.76 -20.26
C ARG A 113 5.74 -11.29 -19.99
N ALA A 114 6.46 -10.66 -19.07
CA ALA A 114 7.81 -11.08 -18.72
C ALA A 114 7.83 -12.46 -18.04
N ILE A 115 6.85 -12.76 -17.20
CA ILE A 115 6.67 -14.08 -16.57
C ILE A 115 6.23 -15.12 -17.60
N GLY A 116 5.22 -14.82 -18.41
CA GLY A 116 4.68 -15.75 -19.42
C GLY A 116 5.70 -16.13 -20.50
N ALA A 117 6.68 -15.28 -20.77
CA ALA A 117 7.79 -15.58 -21.68
C ALA A 117 8.93 -16.39 -21.02
N SER A 118 8.95 -16.52 -19.70
CA SER A 118 10.01 -17.23 -18.97
C SER A 118 9.67 -18.70 -18.77
N ARG A 119 10.68 -19.56 -18.95
CA ARG A 119 10.59 -20.98 -18.54
C ARG A 119 10.69 -21.16 -17.02
N ASP A 120 11.42 -20.27 -16.37
CA ASP A 120 11.61 -20.25 -14.92
C ASP A 120 10.87 -19.02 -14.38
N GLN A 121 9.59 -19.21 -14.08
CA GLN A 121 8.70 -18.15 -13.60
C GLN A 121 9.08 -17.64 -12.20
N PRO A 122 9.41 -18.50 -11.21
CA PRO A 122 9.82 -18.05 -9.89
C PRO A 122 11.04 -17.14 -9.92
N ARG A 123 12.11 -17.57 -10.61
CA ARG A 123 13.32 -16.74 -10.74
C ARG A 123 13.05 -15.44 -11.50
N ARG A 124 12.15 -15.47 -12.48
CA ARG A 124 11.77 -14.26 -13.20
C ARG A 124 10.99 -13.29 -12.34
N ALA A 125 10.13 -13.77 -11.45
CA ALA A 125 9.44 -12.94 -10.47
C ALA A 125 10.42 -12.27 -9.50
N GLU A 126 11.42 -13.01 -8.99
CA GLU A 126 12.49 -12.47 -8.14
C GLU A 126 13.28 -11.37 -8.84
N GLN A 127 13.63 -11.54 -10.13
CA GLN A 127 14.30 -10.49 -10.92
C GLN A 127 13.45 -9.24 -11.12
N LEU A 128 12.13 -9.37 -11.07
CA LEU A 128 11.20 -8.24 -11.09
C LEU A 128 10.99 -7.67 -9.68
N GLY A 129 11.60 -8.24 -8.64
CA GLY A 129 11.38 -7.83 -7.26
C GLY A 129 9.99 -8.17 -6.74
N LEU A 130 9.35 -9.22 -7.28
CA LEU A 130 8.00 -9.60 -6.91
C LEU A 130 8.04 -10.87 -6.05
N CYS A 131 7.35 -10.84 -4.93
CA CYS A 131 7.21 -12.04 -4.09
C CYS A 131 6.38 -13.14 -4.79
N HIS A 132 6.62 -14.39 -4.40
CA HIS A 132 6.00 -15.57 -5.01
C HIS A 132 4.46 -15.56 -4.97
N GLN A 133 3.87 -14.95 -3.94
CA GLN A 133 2.41 -14.88 -3.77
C GLN A 133 1.74 -13.90 -4.75
N PHE A 134 2.47 -12.94 -5.31
CA PHE A 134 1.90 -11.86 -6.12
C PHE A 134 1.01 -12.38 -7.26
N PHE A 135 1.51 -13.30 -8.08
CA PHE A 135 0.75 -13.88 -9.19
C PHE A 135 -0.29 -14.89 -8.73
N SER A 136 -0.07 -15.57 -7.60
CA SER A 136 -1.06 -16.47 -7.02
C SER A 136 -2.31 -15.72 -6.54
N ILE A 137 -2.14 -14.51 -5.99
CA ILE A 137 -3.25 -13.71 -5.47
C ILE A 137 -3.96 -12.93 -6.57
N LEU A 138 -3.23 -12.38 -7.53
CA LEU A 138 -3.82 -11.59 -8.62
C LEU A 138 -4.38 -12.47 -9.75
N GLY A 139 -3.96 -13.74 -9.83
CA GLY A 139 -4.37 -14.71 -10.83
C GLY A 139 -3.40 -14.80 -12.01
N GLU A 140 -3.68 -15.75 -12.91
CA GLU A 140 -2.82 -16.08 -14.07
C GLU A 140 -2.75 -14.96 -15.13
N ALA A 141 -3.78 -14.11 -15.20
CA ALA A 141 -3.84 -12.94 -16.07
C ALA A 141 -3.96 -11.66 -15.25
N SER A 142 -3.64 -10.51 -15.85
CA SER A 142 -3.71 -9.25 -15.11
C SER A 142 -5.16 -8.87 -14.81
N PRO A 143 -5.54 -8.63 -13.55
CA PRO A 143 -6.91 -8.22 -13.22
C PRO A 143 -7.27 -6.83 -13.80
N LEU A 144 -6.25 -6.04 -14.18
CA LEU A 144 -6.41 -4.72 -14.79
C LEU A 144 -6.75 -4.78 -16.29
N GLU A 145 -6.73 -5.96 -16.91
CA GLU A 145 -7.21 -6.14 -18.29
C GLU A 145 -8.74 -6.06 -18.34
N GLU A 146 -9.41 -6.65 -17.36
CA GLU A 146 -10.87 -6.71 -17.30
C GLU A 146 -11.49 -5.50 -16.60
N LYS A 147 -10.89 -5.07 -15.49
CA LYS A 147 -11.48 -4.06 -14.60
C LYS A 147 -10.49 -2.93 -14.32
N PRO A 148 -10.95 -1.66 -14.30
CA PRO A 148 -10.11 -0.58 -13.81
C PRO A 148 -9.82 -0.78 -12.31
N PHE A 149 -8.69 -0.25 -11.84
CA PHE A 149 -8.20 -0.42 -10.47
C PHE A 149 -9.28 -0.23 -9.37
N HIS A 150 -10.14 0.78 -9.53
CA HIS A 150 -11.16 1.13 -8.53
C HIS A 150 -12.32 0.14 -8.43
N LEU A 151 -12.44 -0.80 -9.37
CA LEU A 151 -13.45 -1.86 -9.38
C LEU A 151 -12.87 -3.22 -8.97
N LEU A 152 -11.57 -3.30 -8.70
CA LEU A 152 -10.95 -4.52 -8.19
C LEU A 152 -11.36 -4.77 -6.73
N PRO A 153 -11.39 -6.02 -6.26
CA PRO A 153 -11.47 -6.33 -4.83
C PRO A 153 -10.38 -5.57 -4.05
N PHE A 154 -10.71 -5.13 -2.83
CA PHE A 154 -9.77 -4.39 -1.98
C PHE A 154 -8.44 -5.12 -1.81
N TYR A 155 -8.49 -6.43 -1.55
CA TYR A 155 -7.31 -7.27 -1.42
C TYR A 155 -6.40 -7.20 -2.66
N GLN A 156 -6.94 -7.28 -3.87
CA GLN A 156 -6.15 -7.14 -5.10
C GLN A 156 -5.55 -5.74 -5.26
N ARG A 157 -6.25 -4.68 -4.83
CA ARG A 157 -5.70 -3.31 -4.84
C ARG A 157 -4.49 -3.19 -3.89
N VAL A 158 -4.57 -3.78 -2.70
CA VAL A 158 -3.45 -3.82 -1.75
C VAL A 158 -2.28 -4.57 -2.35
N TRP A 159 -2.52 -5.75 -2.94
CA TRP A 159 -1.47 -6.56 -3.56
C TRP A 159 -0.79 -5.89 -4.76
N LEU A 160 -1.55 -5.15 -5.57
CA LEU A 160 -0.98 -4.33 -6.64
C LEU A 160 -0.07 -3.23 -6.10
N LEU A 161 -0.46 -2.56 -5.02
CA LEU A 161 0.37 -1.55 -4.38
C LEU A 161 1.61 -2.18 -3.73
N LYS A 162 1.45 -3.31 -3.03
CA LYS A 162 2.55 -4.10 -2.46
C LYS A 162 3.56 -4.49 -3.53
N GLY A 163 3.11 -5.04 -4.67
CA GLY A 163 4.01 -5.42 -5.75
C GLY A 163 4.77 -4.23 -6.35
N LEU A 164 4.16 -3.04 -6.42
CA LEU A 164 4.90 -1.82 -6.79
C LEU A 164 5.96 -1.45 -5.77
N CYS A 165 5.63 -1.52 -4.48
CA CYS A 165 6.59 -1.26 -3.39
C CYS A 165 7.76 -2.26 -3.43
N ASP A 166 7.47 -3.57 -3.50
CA ASP A 166 8.48 -4.61 -3.60
C ASP A 166 9.37 -4.39 -4.83
N HIS A 167 8.77 -4.18 -6.01
CA HIS A 167 9.52 -3.92 -7.24
C HIS A 167 10.45 -2.72 -7.11
N VAL A 168 9.94 -1.61 -6.56
CA VAL A 168 10.74 -0.40 -6.36
C VAL A 168 11.87 -0.65 -5.37
N TYR A 169 11.60 -1.27 -4.23
CA TYR A 169 12.60 -1.61 -3.24
C TYR A 169 13.69 -2.51 -3.83
N GLU A 170 13.32 -3.62 -4.47
CA GLU A 170 14.27 -4.62 -4.96
C GLU A 170 15.09 -4.16 -6.18
N THR A 171 14.54 -3.26 -7.01
CA THR A 171 15.20 -2.84 -8.26
C THR A 171 15.90 -1.49 -8.18
N GLN A 172 15.71 -0.70 -7.12
CA GLN A 172 16.18 0.68 -7.04
C GLN A 172 17.07 0.90 -5.81
N ARG A 173 18.38 0.96 -6.06
CA ARG A 173 19.39 1.08 -5.02
C ARG A 173 19.26 2.35 -4.18
N ASP A 174 18.86 3.47 -4.77
CA ASP A 174 18.63 4.73 -4.04
C ASP A 174 17.53 4.61 -2.99
N VAL A 175 16.50 3.81 -3.26
CA VAL A 175 15.43 3.52 -2.30
C VAL A 175 15.93 2.57 -1.21
N GLN A 176 16.67 1.52 -1.56
CA GLN A 176 17.29 0.61 -0.59
C GLN A 176 18.21 1.37 0.37
N ASP A 177 19.11 2.19 -0.17
CA ASP A 177 20.06 2.96 0.62
C ASP A 177 19.34 3.91 1.59
N ALA A 178 18.23 4.54 1.16
CA ALA A 178 17.44 5.41 2.02
C ALA A 178 16.69 4.68 3.14
N VAL A 179 16.17 3.48 2.86
CA VAL A 179 15.52 2.61 3.87
C VAL A 179 16.56 2.10 4.87
N LEU A 180 17.73 1.66 4.39
CA LEU A 180 18.82 1.16 5.24
C LEU A 180 19.48 2.26 6.08
N ALA A 181 19.38 3.52 5.65
CA ALA A 181 19.85 4.68 6.40
C ALA A 181 18.92 5.08 7.56
N GLN A 182 17.70 4.55 7.61
CA GLN A 182 16.80 4.79 8.74
C GLN A 182 17.35 4.11 10.01
N PRO A 183 17.11 4.68 11.20
CA PRO A 183 17.47 4.04 12.46
C PRO A 183 16.93 2.62 12.57
N ILE A 184 17.74 1.67 13.06
CA ILE A 184 17.36 0.24 13.09
C ILE A 184 16.04 -0.02 13.83
N HIS A 185 15.76 0.76 14.88
CA HIS A 185 14.53 0.64 15.68
C HIS A 185 13.30 1.19 14.94
N GLU A 186 13.48 1.99 13.90
CA GLU A 186 12.43 2.48 13.01
C GLU A 186 12.18 1.48 11.87
N CYS A 187 13.20 0.74 11.46
CA CYS A 187 13.14 -0.29 10.41
C CYS A 187 12.40 -1.57 10.79
N ARG A 188 12.04 -1.76 12.07
CA ARG A 188 11.40 -2.99 12.56
C ARG A 188 10.08 -2.70 13.25
N GLU A 189 9.18 -3.65 13.14
CA GLU A 189 8.02 -3.74 14.00
C GLU A 189 8.42 -4.02 15.45
N SER A 190 7.70 -3.41 16.38
CA SER A 190 7.85 -3.60 17.82
C SER A 190 6.79 -4.57 18.32
N ILE A 191 7.23 -5.69 18.88
CA ILE A 191 6.34 -6.62 19.59
C ILE A 191 6.08 -6.06 20.99
N LEU A 192 4.83 -5.72 21.28
CA LEU A 192 4.38 -5.17 22.56
C LEU A 192 4.17 -6.27 23.62
N GLY A 193 3.88 -7.49 23.18
CA GLY A 193 3.67 -8.64 24.06
C GLY A 193 2.89 -9.77 23.38
N TYR A 194 2.60 -10.81 24.16
CA TYR A 194 1.82 -11.97 23.74
C TYR A 194 0.64 -12.18 24.68
N ASP A 195 -0.51 -12.64 24.18
CA ASP A 195 -1.60 -13.10 25.05
C ASP A 195 -1.43 -14.58 25.45
N GLY A 196 -2.37 -15.09 26.27
CA GLY A 196 -2.38 -16.49 26.70
C GLY A 196 -2.68 -17.51 25.58
N LYS A 197 -2.92 -17.06 24.34
CA LYS A 197 -3.06 -17.90 23.14
C LYS A 197 -1.86 -17.75 22.20
N GLU A 198 -0.78 -17.13 22.68
CA GLU A 198 0.44 -16.84 21.91
C GLU A 198 0.22 -15.88 20.73
N ASN A 199 -0.88 -15.12 20.70
CA ASN A 199 -1.03 -14.06 19.69
C ASN A 199 -0.05 -12.93 19.99
N ALA A 200 0.70 -12.49 18.99
CA ALA A 200 1.64 -11.39 19.10
C ALA A 200 0.96 -10.05 18.84
N TYR A 201 1.17 -9.07 19.73
CA TYR A 201 0.71 -7.70 19.56
C TYR A 201 1.84 -6.86 18.98
N ILE A 202 1.64 -6.33 17.79
CA ILE A 202 2.68 -5.71 16.97
C ILE A 202 2.32 -4.24 16.74
N HIS A 203 3.33 -3.38 16.80
CA HIS A 203 3.21 -1.95 16.56
C HIS A 203 4.33 -1.46 15.65
N PHE A 204 4.04 -0.50 14.76
CA PHE A 204 5.05 0.10 13.89
C PHE A 204 5.39 1.52 14.39
N PRO A 205 6.63 1.77 14.86
CA PRO A 205 7.05 3.07 15.42
C PRO A 205 6.72 4.30 14.57
N HIS A 206 6.72 4.17 13.24
CA HIS A 206 6.40 5.26 12.32
C HIS A 206 4.95 5.75 12.39
N PHE A 207 4.02 4.93 12.91
CA PHE A 207 2.62 5.32 12.99
C PHE A 207 2.35 6.16 14.25
N CYS A 208 3.21 6.07 15.29
CA CYS A 208 3.04 6.75 16.59
C CYS A 208 2.94 8.29 16.55
N GLY A 209 3.36 8.95 15.47
CA GLY A 209 3.27 10.41 15.37
C GLY A 209 1.83 10.93 15.21
N ALA A 210 0.99 10.18 14.51
CA ALA A 210 -0.36 10.62 14.13
C ALA A 210 -1.47 9.60 14.44
N ASP A 211 -1.15 8.30 14.56
CA ASP A 211 -2.13 7.22 14.70
C ASP A 211 -1.52 5.99 15.40
N LEU A 212 -1.92 5.70 16.66
CA LEU A 212 -1.46 4.50 17.37
C LEU A 212 -2.24 3.28 16.90
N ARG A 213 -1.57 2.36 16.19
CA ARG A 213 -2.17 1.11 15.71
C ARG A 213 -1.48 -0.12 16.30
N ILE A 214 -2.26 -1.01 16.91
CA ILE A 214 -1.78 -2.30 17.42
C ILE A 214 -2.41 -3.41 16.58
N TYR A 215 -1.57 -4.23 15.96
CA TYR A 215 -1.97 -5.38 15.17
C TYR A 215 -1.85 -6.65 16.00
N CYS A 216 -2.72 -7.63 15.76
CA CYS A 216 -2.71 -8.90 16.47
C CYS A 216 -2.44 -10.03 15.48
N GLN A 217 -1.28 -10.68 15.59
CA GLN A 217 -0.89 -11.81 14.75
C GLN A 217 -1.07 -13.12 15.50
N SER A 218 -1.87 -14.03 14.93
CA SER A 218 -1.95 -15.39 15.44
C SER A 218 -0.75 -16.23 15.02
N PRO A 219 -0.33 -17.22 15.83
CA PRO A 219 0.69 -18.19 15.44
C PRO A 219 0.29 -18.86 14.12
N SER A 220 1.22 -18.92 13.17
CA SER A 220 1.03 -19.60 11.88
C SER A 220 1.08 -21.13 12.01
#